data_AF-A0AB33KSE3-F1
#
_entry.id   AF-A0AB33KSE3-F1
#
_cell.length_a   1.000
_cell.length_b   1.000
_cell.length_c   1.000
_cell.angle_alpha   90.00
_cell.angle_beta   90.00
_cell.angle_gamma   90.00
#
_symmetry.space_group_name_H-M   'P 1'
#
loop_
_entity.id
_entity.type
_entity.pdbx_description
1 polymer ?
#
loop_
_entity_poly.entity_id
_entity_poly.type
_entity_poly.pdbx_seq_one_letter_code
_entity_poly.pdbx_strand_id
1 'polypeptide(L)'
;MALHGAPADAAVFGHTARIVVGASDRSCTGTLVDPRWVLSAASCFADATGVVQPGKPKVTTTVTVGRTDLTQTTGGAVRTAVELVPHADRDLVLVKLGVGVATVKPVALAATPATADESVTAAGFGRTRTTWVPDRLHTGEFTANGDASANVALTAVGDTVICQGDAGGPILRESDGRQELLAVTSRSWMGGCVGTPATETRTGAVATRVDDVRAWITDTTAAVPGDLTGDNKPDLVAVDNTGKLFLYPGTGTGALGSRIQIGTGGWSGAAVTHRGDWTGDAMEDVVAIVGGELRVYPNLGTGTLGSPVKLLTGLPTTSKLVNAGDVDRDGHPDLVVQHSNKLYLYKGKSAPTPTVAAPVVIGTSGWDVMDVSAPGDADRDGRVDLLARDRRDGILYLYLGQPNGSFSGRTQYGRNYTVTNRPLITGAADADRNGVADMWATAADGTLKFYKGASSATGPVDGPSIQVGTGGWGSIKSIS
;
A
#
# COMPACT_ATOMS: atom_id res chain seq x y z
N MET A 1 20.49 16.15 30.12
CA MET A 1 20.10 14.78 29.75
C MET A 1 20.28 14.63 28.24
N ALA A 2 19.93 13.47 27.67
CA ALA A 2 19.63 13.29 26.24
C ALA A 2 18.09 13.27 26.08
N LEU A 3 17.50 12.81 24.98
CA LEU A 3 16.10 12.36 25.04
C LEU A 3 15.96 11.43 26.26
N HIS A 4 15.36 11.93 27.33
CA HIS A 4 15.23 11.27 28.62
C HIS A 4 13.85 11.59 29.18
N GLY A 5 12.84 11.43 28.33
CA GLY A 5 11.48 11.14 28.76
C GLY A 5 11.40 9.74 29.36
N ALA A 6 10.26 9.44 30.00
CA ALA A 6 9.90 8.09 30.41
C ALA A 6 10.03 7.12 29.21
N PRO A 7 10.23 5.80 29.45
CA PRO A 7 10.11 4.80 28.40
C PRO A 7 8.85 5.08 27.58
N ALA A 8 9.03 5.23 26.27
CA ALA A 8 7.93 5.58 25.40
C ALA A 8 6.87 4.46 25.42
N ASP A 9 5.62 4.83 25.68
CA ASP A 9 4.51 3.89 25.60
C ASP A 9 4.35 3.42 24.15
N ALA A 10 4.40 2.11 23.92
CA ALA A 10 4.21 1.53 22.59
C ALA A 10 2.82 1.85 22.01
N ALA A 11 1.81 2.08 22.86
CA ALA A 11 0.49 2.52 22.43
C ALA A 11 0.49 3.93 21.81
N VAL A 12 1.45 4.77 22.19
CA VAL A 12 1.56 6.16 21.74
C VAL A 12 2.59 6.27 20.60
N PHE A 13 3.78 5.74 20.80
CA PHE A 13 4.92 5.94 19.91
C PHE A 13 5.28 4.72 19.05
N GLY A 14 4.40 3.72 18.96
CA GLY A 14 4.64 2.51 18.16
C GLY A 14 4.92 2.77 16.68
N HIS A 15 4.48 3.91 16.14
CA HIS A 15 4.79 4.34 14.78
C HIS A 15 6.27 4.77 14.61
N THR A 16 7.02 4.99 15.68
CA THR A 16 8.45 5.32 15.60
C THR A 16 9.25 4.06 15.28
N ALA A 17 10.11 4.15 14.28
CA ALA A 17 10.87 3.04 13.75
C ALA A 17 12.36 3.15 14.07
N ARG A 18 12.99 2.02 14.36
CA ARG A 18 14.45 1.89 14.37
C ARG A 18 14.91 1.44 12.98
N ILE A 19 15.81 2.19 12.36
CA ILE A 19 16.40 1.87 11.06
C ILE A 19 17.87 1.51 11.26
N VAL A 20 18.29 0.36 10.75
CA VAL A 20 19.69 -0.06 10.71
C VAL A 20 20.10 -0.25 9.26
N VAL A 21 21.09 0.53 8.81
CA VAL A 21 21.62 0.50 7.45
C VAL A 21 22.94 -0.28 7.47
N GLY A 22 23.02 -1.37 6.72
CA GLY A 22 24.16 -2.29 6.73
C GLY A 22 24.19 -3.18 7.97
N ALA A 23 25.30 -3.89 8.19
CA ALA A 23 25.46 -4.86 9.28
C ALA A 23 25.74 -4.20 10.65
N SER A 24 25.13 -3.03 10.92
CA SER A 24 25.30 -2.11 12.06
C SER A 24 26.15 -0.86 11.80
N ASP A 25 26.47 -0.53 10.55
CA ASP A 25 27.34 0.62 10.21
C ASP A 25 26.71 1.97 10.56
N ARG A 26 25.37 2.06 10.46
CA ARG A 26 24.63 3.27 10.78
C ARG A 26 23.24 2.94 11.31
N SER A 27 22.89 3.62 12.39
CA SER A 27 21.57 3.54 13.01
C SER A 27 20.89 4.89 12.92
N CYS A 28 19.61 4.88 12.59
CA CYS A 28 18.74 6.04 12.53
C CYS A 28 17.36 5.73 13.12
N THR A 29 16.55 6.78 13.23
CA THR A 29 15.14 6.69 13.58
C THR A 29 14.31 6.97 12.33
N GLY A 30 13.08 6.47 12.28
CA GLY A 30 12.10 6.78 11.25
C GLY A 30 10.70 6.86 11.84
N THR A 31 9.72 7.18 11.00
CA THR A 31 8.33 7.30 11.39
C THR A 31 7.43 6.60 10.38
N LEU A 32 6.61 5.63 10.81
CA LEU A 32 5.62 4.96 9.97
C LEU A 32 4.52 5.95 9.57
N VAL A 33 4.44 6.28 8.28
CA VAL A 33 3.47 7.23 7.70
C VAL A 33 2.42 6.55 6.83
N ASP A 34 2.65 5.29 6.48
CA ASP A 34 1.75 4.35 5.81
C ASP A 34 2.13 2.93 6.27
N PRO A 35 1.23 1.91 6.29
CA PRO A 35 1.58 0.57 6.78
C PRO A 35 2.83 -0.04 6.14
N ARG A 36 3.21 0.39 4.94
CA ARG A 36 4.42 -0.08 4.22
C ARG A 36 5.48 1.00 4.01
N TRP A 37 5.33 2.20 4.57
CA TRP A 37 6.30 3.28 4.38
C TRP A 37 6.70 3.98 5.67
N VAL A 38 8.02 4.13 5.82
CA VAL A 38 8.64 4.86 6.91
C VAL A 38 9.32 6.11 6.35
N LEU A 39 8.97 7.29 6.87
CA LEU A 39 9.65 8.55 6.59
C LEU A 39 10.86 8.69 7.52
N SER A 40 12.01 9.06 6.98
CA SER A 40 13.26 9.26 7.74
C SER A 40 14.11 10.37 7.08
N ALA A 41 15.26 10.67 7.68
CA ALA A 41 16.21 11.63 7.12
C ALA A 41 17.00 11.00 5.98
N ALA A 42 17.14 11.70 4.85
CA ALA A 42 17.92 11.21 3.70
C ALA A 42 19.38 10.99 4.09
N SER A 43 19.94 11.85 4.92
CA SER A 43 21.31 11.77 5.46
C SER A 43 21.63 10.43 6.14
N CYS A 44 20.62 9.68 6.60
CA CYS A 44 20.79 8.31 7.10
C CYS A 44 21.25 7.32 6.03
N PHE A 45 20.90 7.55 4.77
CA PHE A 45 21.17 6.66 3.64
C PHE A 45 22.25 7.19 2.70
N ALA A 46 22.77 8.38 2.99
CA ALA A 46 23.80 9.02 2.19
C ALA A 46 25.06 8.15 2.13
N ASP A 47 25.60 7.96 0.93
CA ASP A 47 26.89 7.32 0.74
C ASP A 47 28.04 8.32 1.00
N ALA A 48 29.28 7.92 0.67
CA ALA A 48 30.45 8.77 0.89
C ALA A 48 30.39 10.12 0.15
N THR A 49 29.52 10.27 -0.85
CA THR A 49 29.30 11.52 -1.58
C THR A 49 28.26 12.45 -0.94
N GLY A 50 27.56 11.97 0.09
CA GLY A 50 26.47 12.72 0.73
C GLY A 50 25.11 12.60 0.03
N VAL A 51 25.02 11.85 -1.07
CA VAL A 51 23.79 11.72 -1.88
C VAL A 51 23.09 10.39 -1.62
N VAL A 52 21.77 10.41 -1.55
CA VAL A 52 20.91 9.21 -1.52
C VAL A 52 20.44 8.89 -2.93
N GLN A 53 20.67 7.66 -3.37
CA GLN A 53 20.17 7.19 -4.66
C GLN A 53 18.75 6.64 -4.51
N PRO A 54 17.80 7.02 -5.37
CA PRO A 54 16.48 6.40 -5.39
C PRO A 54 16.57 4.92 -5.81
N GLY A 55 15.58 4.13 -5.39
CA GLY A 55 15.49 2.70 -5.68
C GLY A 55 15.97 1.81 -4.54
N LYS A 56 16.35 0.57 -4.86
CA LYS A 56 16.71 -0.43 -3.85
C LYS A 56 17.90 0.02 -2.99
N PRO A 57 17.84 -0.09 -1.65
CA PRO A 57 19.00 0.15 -0.79
C PRO A 57 20.25 -0.63 -1.24
N LYS A 58 21.41 0.04 -1.28
CA LYS A 58 22.70 -0.57 -1.69
C LYS A 58 23.18 -1.66 -0.74
N VAL A 59 22.87 -1.52 0.54
CA VAL A 59 23.15 -2.48 1.61
C VAL A 59 21.84 -2.91 2.25
N THR A 60 21.84 -4.09 2.87
CA THR A 60 20.67 -4.54 3.64
C THR A 60 20.33 -3.51 4.70
N THR A 61 19.11 -3.01 4.64
CA THR A 61 18.55 -2.11 5.65
C THR A 61 17.41 -2.82 6.35
N THR A 62 17.46 -2.90 7.67
CA THR A 62 16.38 -3.42 8.50
C THR A 62 15.65 -2.27 9.19
N VAL A 63 14.33 -2.40 9.27
CA VAL A 63 13.43 -1.43 9.89
C VAL A 63 12.59 -2.16 10.92
N THR A 64 12.69 -1.75 12.18
CA THR A 64 11.87 -2.27 13.28
C THR A 64 10.80 -1.26 13.61
N VAL A 65 9.53 -1.63 13.49
CA VAL A 65 8.36 -0.78 13.70
C VAL A 65 7.49 -1.40 14.79
N GLY A 66 6.81 -0.60 15.61
CA GLY A 66 5.87 -1.09 16.63
C GLY A 66 6.51 -1.61 17.91
N ARG A 67 7.79 -1.33 18.14
CA ARG A 67 8.53 -1.76 19.34
C ARG A 67 9.27 -0.58 19.94
N THR A 68 8.85 -0.13 21.12
CA THR A 68 9.58 0.90 21.89
C THR A 68 10.67 0.29 22.78
N ASP A 69 10.65 -1.03 22.98
CA ASP A 69 11.75 -1.81 23.57
C ASP A 69 12.19 -2.87 22.55
N LEU A 70 13.39 -2.70 21.98
CA LEU A 70 13.95 -3.53 20.92
C LEU A 70 14.35 -4.93 21.41
N THR A 71 14.36 -5.18 22.72
CA THR A 71 14.54 -6.53 23.27
C THR A 71 13.28 -7.39 23.11
N GLN A 72 12.13 -6.76 22.83
CA GLN A 72 10.87 -7.46 22.59
C GLN A 72 10.88 -8.16 21.22
N THR A 73 10.35 -9.38 21.21
CA THR A 73 10.17 -10.19 20.00
C THR A 73 8.72 -10.20 19.52
N THR A 74 7.79 -9.77 20.37
CA THR A 74 6.35 -9.66 20.11
C THR A 74 5.93 -8.20 20.00
N GLY A 75 4.90 -7.91 19.20
CA GLY A 75 4.49 -6.54 18.90
C GLY A 75 5.26 -5.97 17.71
N GLY A 76 4.54 -5.28 16.83
CA GLY A 76 5.11 -4.72 15.62
C GLY A 76 5.80 -5.74 14.70
N ALA A 77 6.85 -5.30 14.02
CA ALA A 77 7.54 -6.07 12.99
C ALA A 77 8.98 -5.62 12.75
N VAL A 78 9.83 -6.56 12.35
CA VAL A 78 11.10 -6.28 11.65
C VAL A 78 10.88 -6.52 10.15
N ARG A 79 11.27 -5.56 9.32
CA ARG A 79 11.14 -5.59 7.86
C ARG A 79 12.45 -5.22 7.19
N THR A 80 12.62 -5.66 5.95
CA THR A 80 13.69 -5.18 5.08
C THR A 80 13.17 -4.00 4.27
N ALA A 81 13.99 -2.97 4.09
CA ALA A 81 13.68 -1.91 3.14
C ALA A 81 13.96 -2.38 1.71
N VAL A 82 13.00 -2.17 0.81
CA VAL A 82 13.07 -2.61 -0.59
C VAL A 82 13.23 -1.47 -1.58
N GLU A 83 12.88 -0.25 -1.18
CA GLU A 83 12.98 0.95 -2.01
C GLU A 83 13.20 2.18 -1.14
N LEU A 84 14.03 3.10 -1.64
CA LEU A 84 14.24 4.44 -1.11
C LEU A 84 13.72 5.44 -2.13
N VAL A 85 12.89 6.36 -1.67
CA VAL A 85 12.43 7.51 -2.45
C VAL A 85 12.89 8.76 -1.72
N PRO A 86 14.09 9.30 -2.02
CA PRO A 86 14.54 10.56 -1.44
C PRO A 86 13.73 11.73 -2.00
N HIS A 87 13.45 12.72 -1.16
CA HIS A 87 12.92 14.00 -1.63
C HIS A 87 14.02 14.77 -2.38
N ALA A 88 13.65 15.56 -3.39
CA ALA A 88 14.61 16.19 -4.29
C ALA A 88 15.52 17.22 -3.61
N ASP A 89 14.98 17.97 -2.65
CA ASP A 89 15.61 19.15 -2.04
C ASP A 89 15.39 19.25 -0.52
N ARG A 90 15.06 18.12 0.13
CA ARG A 90 14.84 18.03 1.59
C ARG A 90 15.69 16.90 2.15
N ASP A 91 16.08 17.00 3.42
CA ASP A 91 16.69 15.88 4.14
C ASP A 91 15.62 14.86 4.54
N LEU A 92 14.90 14.32 3.55
CA LEU A 92 13.80 13.39 3.72
C LEU A 92 13.92 12.23 2.73
N VAL A 93 13.57 11.04 3.20
CA VAL A 93 13.45 9.83 2.39
C VAL A 93 12.30 8.99 2.87
N LEU A 94 11.49 8.51 1.93
CA LEU A 94 10.52 7.45 2.17
C LEU A 94 11.19 6.11 1.95
N VAL A 95 11.03 5.22 2.93
CA VAL A 95 11.62 3.89 2.97
C VAL A 95 10.49 2.87 2.85
N LYS A 96 10.39 2.22 1.68
CA LYS A 96 9.39 1.17 1.44
C LYS A 96 9.80 -0.10 2.15
N LEU A 97 8.88 -0.67 2.91
CA LEU A 97 9.04 -1.96 3.57
C LEU A 97 8.68 -3.09 2.60
N GLY A 98 9.39 -4.22 2.66
CA GLY A 98 9.09 -5.37 1.80
C GLY A 98 7.67 -5.92 2.00
N VAL A 99 7.16 -5.84 3.24
CA VAL A 99 5.79 -6.18 3.65
C VAL A 99 5.37 -5.13 4.67
N GLY A 100 4.12 -4.70 4.68
CA GLY A 100 3.67 -3.72 5.66
C GLY A 100 3.51 -4.29 7.07
N VAL A 101 3.04 -3.41 7.95
CA VAL A 101 2.91 -3.64 9.39
C VAL A 101 1.50 -3.25 9.84
N ALA A 102 0.50 -4.07 9.47
CA ALA A 102 -0.92 -3.83 9.78
C ALA A 102 -1.25 -3.62 11.27
N THR A 103 -0.41 -4.14 12.17
CA THR A 103 -0.62 -4.05 13.62
C THR A 103 -0.24 -2.69 14.22
N VAL A 104 0.37 -1.80 13.43
CA VAL A 104 0.82 -0.48 13.90
C VAL A 104 0.12 0.58 13.08
N LYS A 105 -0.62 1.46 13.77
CA LYS A 105 -1.27 2.59 13.14
C LYS A 105 -0.20 3.63 12.71
N PRO A 106 -0.16 4.03 11.43
CA PRO A 106 0.71 5.13 11.00
C PRO A 106 0.33 6.45 11.68
N VAL A 107 1.31 7.34 11.84
CA VAL A 107 1.06 8.67 12.38
C VAL A 107 0.37 9.55 11.33
N ALA A 108 -0.54 10.42 11.77
CA ALA A 108 -1.13 11.41 10.87
C ALA A 108 -0.08 12.48 10.50
N LEU A 109 -0.13 13.01 9.28
CA LEU A 109 0.76 14.11 8.86
C LEU A 109 0.14 15.45 9.26
N ALA A 110 0.92 16.34 9.88
CA ALA A 110 0.45 17.68 10.21
C ALA A 110 0.10 18.46 8.93
N ALA A 111 -1.07 19.09 8.91
CA ALA A 111 -1.56 19.85 7.75
C ALA A 111 -1.16 21.33 7.75
N THR A 112 -0.61 21.81 8.86
CA THR A 112 -0.26 23.22 9.08
C THR A 112 1.17 23.34 9.59
N PRO A 113 1.86 24.47 9.30
CA PRO A 113 3.16 24.77 9.86
C PRO A 113 3.18 24.73 11.39
N ALA A 114 4.39 24.58 11.93
CA ALA A 114 4.67 24.86 13.33
C ALA A 114 4.35 26.33 13.65
N THR A 115 3.65 26.59 14.75
CA THR A 115 3.47 27.95 15.26
C THR A 115 4.70 28.40 16.05
N ALA A 116 4.88 29.70 16.22
CA ALA A 116 5.94 30.22 17.08
C ALA A 116 5.74 29.70 18.52
N ASP A 117 6.84 29.24 19.10
CA ASP A 117 6.95 28.69 20.44
C ASP A 117 6.00 27.51 20.75
N GLU A 118 5.71 26.69 19.74
CA GLU A 118 4.85 25.52 19.89
C GLU A 118 5.53 24.41 20.70
N SER A 119 4.83 23.81 21.67
CA SER A 119 5.32 22.65 22.42
C SER A 119 5.22 21.39 21.56
N VAL A 120 6.32 20.67 21.41
CA VAL A 120 6.40 19.45 20.61
C VAL A 120 7.23 18.38 21.31
N THR A 121 6.91 17.13 21.02
CA THR A 121 7.65 15.97 21.55
C THR A 121 8.48 15.35 20.43
N ALA A 122 9.79 15.23 20.64
CA ALA A 122 10.67 14.44 19.80
C ALA A 122 10.76 13.00 20.32
N ALA A 123 10.88 12.01 19.43
CA ALA A 123 11.15 10.62 19.80
C ALA A 123 12.27 10.02 18.96
N GLY A 124 13.10 9.18 19.56
CA GLY A 124 14.17 8.50 18.82
C GLY A 124 14.92 7.42 19.57
N PHE A 125 15.62 6.60 18.78
CA PHE A 125 16.50 5.53 19.25
C PHE A 125 17.99 5.91 19.15
N GLY A 126 18.29 7.19 18.97
CA GLY A 126 19.66 7.70 18.96
C GLY A 126 20.32 7.56 20.31
N ARG A 127 21.62 7.86 20.35
CA ARG A 127 22.42 7.74 21.58
C ARG A 127 21.82 8.59 22.69
N THR A 128 22.06 8.19 23.93
CA THR A 128 21.74 9.03 25.07
C THR A 128 23.01 9.72 25.61
N ARG A 129 22.88 10.41 26.75
CA ARG A 129 24.01 11.02 27.45
C ARG A 129 24.99 9.99 28.00
N THR A 130 24.51 8.78 28.23
CA THR A 130 25.26 7.69 28.90
C THR A 130 25.34 6.43 28.06
N THR A 131 24.49 6.26 27.04
CA THR A 131 24.35 5.01 26.29
C THR A 131 24.59 5.22 24.80
N TRP A 132 25.52 4.45 24.21
CA TRP A 132 25.89 4.57 22.80
C TRP A 132 24.86 4.01 21.82
N VAL A 133 24.17 2.95 22.20
CA VAL A 133 23.15 2.28 21.39
C VAL A 133 22.05 1.83 22.34
N PRO A 134 21.03 2.66 22.59
CA PRO A 134 19.94 2.25 23.46
C PRO A 134 19.03 1.23 22.77
N ASP A 135 18.56 0.25 23.53
CA ASP A 135 17.52 -0.69 23.11
C ASP A 135 16.10 -0.13 23.28
N ARG A 136 15.96 1.05 23.88
CA ARG A 136 14.67 1.68 24.16
C ARG A 136 14.49 2.97 23.40
N LEU A 137 13.25 3.23 22.99
CA LEU A 137 12.82 4.51 22.46
C LEU A 137 12.76 5.52 23.59
N HIS A 138 13.33 6.70 23.34
CA HIS A 138 13.29 7.81 24.27
C HIS A 138 12.55 8.98 23.65
N THR A 139 11.91 9.79 24.51
CA THR A 139 11.21 11.01 24.11
C THR A 139 11.81 12.24 24.79
N GLY A 140 11.41 13.43 24.36
CA GLY A 140 11.79 14.67 25.02
C GLY A 140 11.08 15.87 24.42
N GLU A 141 10.82 16.85 25.29
CA GLU A 141 10.11 18.08 24.93
C GLU A 141 11.04 19.12 24.31
N PHE A 142 10.52 19.79 23.30
CA PHE A 142 11.14 20.91 22.61
C PHE A 142 10.10 22.01 22.36
N THR A 143 10.59 23.23 22.20
CA THR A 143 9.84 24.33 21.64
C THR A 143 10.19 24.45 20.16
N ALA A 144 9.19 24.26 19.30
CA ALA A 144 9.30 24.41 17.86
C ALA A 144 9.04 25.85 17.44
N ASN A 145 9.88 26.32 16.53
CA ASN A 145 9.73 27.58 15.86
C ASN A 145 9.84 27.32 14.35
N GLY A 146 8.71 27.42 13.65
CA GLY A 146 8.71 27.38 12.20
C GLY A 146 9.49 28.58 11.66
N ASP A 147 10.43 28.33 10.76
CA ASP A 147 11.03 29.41 9.97
C ASP A 147 10.33 29.51 8.61
N ALA A 148 10.58 30.60 7.87
CA ALA A 148 10.05 30.77 6.51
C ALA A 148 10.72 29.82 5.48
N SER A 149 11.51 28.85 5.94
CA SER A 149 12.22 27.87 5.12
C SER A 149 11.57 26.47 5.23
N ALA A 150 12.24 25.49 4.65
CA ALA A 150 11.92 24.08 4.69
C ALA A 150 12.08 23.41 6.08
N ASN A 151 12.31 24.17 7.14
CA ASN A 151 12.78 23.65 8.42
C ASN A 151 11.97 24.16 9.63
N VAL A 152 12.14 23.44 10.73
CA VAL A 152 11.66 23.80 12.06
C VAL A 152 12.89 23.87 12.97
N ALA A 153 13.11 25.03 13.58
CA ALA A 153 14.10 25.19 14.63
C ALA A 153 13.54 24.65 15.95
N LEU A 154 14.34 23.85 16.65
CA LEU A 154 13.95 23.24 17.91
C LEU A 154 14.84 23.76 19.03
N THR A 155 14.21 24.31 20.05
CA THR A 155 14.86 24.71 21.30
C THR A 155 14.54 23.67 22.37
N ALA A 156 15.58 23.13 23.00
CA ALA A 156 15.42 22.12 24.03
C ALA A 156 14.68 22.68 25.26
N VAL A 157 13.77 21.90 25.83
CA VAL A 157 13.15 22.18 27.12
C VAL A 157 13.93 21.45 28.21
N GLY A 158 14.40 22.20 29.21
CA GLY A 158 15.23 21.64 30.27
C GLY A 158 16.57 21.19 29.72
N ASP A 159 16.82 19.89 29.77
CA ASP A 159 18.09 19.30 29.37
C ASP A 159 17.94 18.19 28.33
N THR A 160 16.84 18.21 27.57
CA THR A 160 16.65 17.37 26.40
C THR A 160 17.69 17.71 25.32
N VAL A 161 18.07 16.70 24.52
CA VAL A 161 18.89 16.91 23.33
C VAL A 161 18.66 15.77 22.34
N ILE A 162 18.70 16.11 21.06
CA ILE A 162 18.70 15.17 19.94
C ILE A 162 20.14 14.74 19.67
N CYS A 163 20.37 13.44 19.58
CA CYS A 163 21.69 12.85 19.45
C CYS A 163 21.86 12.09 18.12
N GLN A 164 23.08 11.61 17.87
CA GLN A 164 23.34 10.78 16.70
C GLN A 164 22.47 9.51 16.74
N GLY A 165 21.78 9.24 15.64
CA GLY A 165 20.81 8.14 15.51
C GLY A 165 19.36 8.54 15.76
N ASP A 166 19.09 9.74 16.27
CA ASP A 166 17.74 10.32 16.30
C ASP A 166 17.35 10.97 14.97
N ALA A 167 18.32 11.15 14.06
CA ALA A 167 18.04 11.60 12.69
C ALA A 167 16.97 10.70 12.05
N GLY A 168 15.98 11.33 11.43
CA GLY A 168 14.79 10.70 10.90
C GLY A 168 13.66 10.45 11.91
N GLY A 169 13.89 10.71 13.20
CA GLY A 169 12.88 10.56 14.25
C GLY A 169 11.81 11.65 14.22
N PRO A 170 10.58 11.32 14.66
CA PRO A 170 9.45 12.23 14.57
C PRO A 170 9.57 13.39 15.55
N ILE A 171 9.11 14.56 15.10
CA ILE A 171 8.69 15.69 15.93
C ILE A 171 7.17 15.72 15.87
N LEU A 172 6.55 15.49 17.01
CA LEU A 172 5.12 15.30 17.14
C LEU A 172 4.47 16.50 17.81
N ARG A 173 3.34 16.94 17.26
CA ARG A 173 2.42 17.87 17.92
C ARG A 173 1.17 17.12 18.36
N GLU A 174 0.56 17.57 19.45
CA GLU A 174 -0.79 17.17 19.82
C GLU A 174 -1.80 18.13 19.17
N SER A 175 -2.77 17.59 18.45
CA SER A 175 -3.81 18.35 17.75
C SER A 175 -5.14 17.59 17.84
N ASP A 176 -6.17 18.20 18.42
CA ASP A 176 -7.49 17.60 18.63
C ASP A 176 -7.46 16.20 19.28
N GLY A 177 -6.55 16.00 20.25
CA GLY A 177 -6.38 14.72 20.96
C GLY A 177 -5.72 13.62 20.12
N ARG A 178 -5.05 13.98 19.01
CA ARG A 178 -4.27 13.08 18.17
C ARG A 178 -2.86 13.60 17.97
N GLN A 179 -1.91 12.69 17.83
CA GLN A 179 -0.56 13.00 17.39
C GLN A 179 -0.49 13.21 15.89
N GLU A 180 0.18 14.30 15.50
CA GLU A 180 0.50 14.60 14.11
C GLU A 180 2.01 14.79 13.94
N LEU A 181 2.56 14.22 12.87
CA LEU A 181 3.95 14.39 12.48
C LEU A 181 4.14 15.79 11.89
N LEU A 182 4.75 16.66 12.69
CA LEU A 182 5.04 18.04 12.32
C LEU A 182 6.31 18.13 11.46
N ALA A 183 7.35 17.42 11.88
CA ALA A 183 8.66 17.45 11.24
C ALA A 183 9.45 16.17 11.51
N VAL A 184 10.53 15.97 10.76
CA VAL A 184 11.47 14.87 10.91
C VAL A 184 12.83 15.41 11.29
N THR A 185 13.43 14.88 12.34
CA THR A 185 14.73 15.31 12.86
C THR A 185 15.82 15.20 11.80
N SER A 186 16.56 16.27 11.53
CA SER A 186 17.64 16.29 10.53
C SER A 186 19.01 16.45 11.18
N ARG A 187 19.24 17.54 11.92
CA ARG A 187 20.56 17.91 12.47
C ARG A 187 20.45 18.43 13.89
N SER A 188 21.50 18.25 14.70
CA SER A 188 21.58 18.80 16.06
C SER A 188 23.02 19.19 16.41
N TRP A 189 23.15 20.12 17.36
CA TRP A 189 24.43 20.45 18.00
C TRP A 189 24.92 19.38 18.98
N MET A 190 24.03 18.48 19.43
CA MET A 190 24.38 17.29 20.24
C MET A 190 25.08 17.57 21.58
N GLY A 191 24.96 18.79 22.13
CA GLY A 191 25.56 19.16 23.41
C GLY A 191 25.08 18.26 24.54
N GLY A 192 26.01 17.51 25.14
CA GLY A 192 25.70 16.57 26.22
C GLY A 192 25.29 15.16 25.80
N CYS A 193 25.34 14.80 24.51
CA CYS A 193 25.28 13.40 24.06
C CYS A 193 26.60 12.67 24.38
N VAL A 194 26.54 11.33 24.55
CA VAL A 194 27.77 10.54 24.73
C VAL A 194 28.67 10.65 23.51
N GLY A 195 29.97 10.88 23.73
CA GLY A 195 30.95 11.07 22.67
C GLY A 195 31.03 12.49 22.10
N THR A 196 30.12 13.40 22.47
CA THR A 196 30.24 14.82 22.16
C THR A 196 31.25 15.48 23.12
N PRO A 197 32.16 16.36 22.65
CA PRO A 197 33.05 17.11 23.53
C PRO A 197 32.27 17.91 24.59
N ALA A 198 32.74 17.90 25.83
CA ALA A 198 32.10 18.61 26.94
C ALA A 198 32.02 20.14 26.74
N THR A 199 32.82 20.69 25.82
CA THR A 199 32.79 22.10 25.43
C THR A 199 31.61 22.47 24.54
N GLU A 200 31.00 21.49 23.85
CA GLU A 200 29.76 21.72 23.11
C GLU A 200 28.58 21.65 24.07
N THR A 201 27.93 22.80 24.27
CA THR A 201 26.85 22.98 25.24
C THR A 201 25.51 23.27 24.57
N ARG A 202 25.48 23.50 23.25
CA ARG A 202 24.25 23.79 22.52
C ARG A 202 23.45 22.52 22.33
N THR A 203 22.17 22.59 22.68
CA THR A 203 21.22 21.47 22.59
C THR A 203 20.17 21.65 21.48
N GLY A 204 20.19 22.80 20.80
CA GLY A 204 19.27 23.09 19.70
C GLY A 204 19.40 22.10 18.54
N ALA A 205 18.31 21.94 17.80
CA ALA A 205 18.23 21.05 16.64
C ALA A 205 17.43 21.69 15.51
N VAL A 206 17.53 21.08 14.34
CA VAL A 206 16.78 21.45 13.13
C VAL A 206 16.09 20.18 12.61
N ALA A 207 14.79 20.30 12.37
CA ALA A 207 13.97 19.27 11.75
C ALA A 207 13.44 19.77 10.40
N THR A 208 13.15 18.86 9.48
CA THR A 208 12.53 19.16 8.20
C THR A 208 11.03 19.02 8.32
N ARG A 209 10.28 20.07 7.98
CA ARG A 209 8.81 20.10 8.12
C ARG A 209 8.14 19.12 7.14
N VAL A 210 6.95 18.67 7.50
CA VAL A 210 6.20 17.66 6.73
C VAL A 210 4.97 18.24 6.02
N ASP A 211 4.41 19.34 6.51
CA ASP A 211 3.14 19.88 6.03
C ASP A 211 3.16 20.34 4.56
N ASP A 212 4.29 20.85 4.07
CA ASP A 212 4.49 21.30 2.69
C ASP A 212 4.87 20.16 1.71
N VAL A 213 5.24 18.99 2.23
CA VAL A 213 5.61 17.80 1.43
C VAL A 213 4.57 16.67 1.53
N ARG A 214 3.40 16.93 2.13
CA ARG A 214 2.32 15.94 2.28
C ARG A 214 1.92 15.29 0.97
N ALA A 215 1.77 16.08 -0.09
CA ALA A 215 1.41 15.57 -1.41
C ALA A 215 2.45 14.55 -1.92
N TRP A 216 3.75 14.87 -1.79
CA TRP A 216 4.80 13.92 -2.14
C TRP A 216 4.72 12.63 -1.32
N ILE A 217 4.41 12.71 -0.02
CA ILE A 217 4.21 11.52 0.81
C ILE A 217 3.01 10.72 0.31
N THR A 218 1.82 11.34 0.25
CA THR A 218 0.57 10.64 -0.11
C THR A 218 0.59 10.08 -1.52
N ASP A 219 1.20 10.79 -2.48
CA ASP A 219 1.31 10.32 -3.87
C ASP A 219 2.30 9.15 -3.99
N THR A 220 3.37 9.15 -3.19
CA THR A 220 4.36 8.06 -3.19
C THR A 220 3.82 6.81 -2.50
N THR A 221 3.05 6.97 -1.43
CA THR A 221 2.53 5.85 -0.63
C THR A 221 1.18 5.33 -1.13
N ALA A 222 0.56 5.96 -2.12
CA ALA A 222 -0.70 5.53 -2.69
C ALA A 222 -0.64 4.07 -3.18
N ALA A 223 -1.65 3.28 -2.82
CA ALA A 223 -1.77 1.90 -3.29
C ALA A 223 -1.99 1.88 -4.80
N VAL A 224 -1.34 0.94 -5.48
CA VAL A 224 -1.57 0.68 -6.91
C VAL A 224 -2.56 -0.47 -7.04
N PRO A 225 -3.75 -0.25 -7.61
CA PRO A 225 -4.72 -1.33 -7.79
C PRO A 225 -4.14 -2.44 -8.67
N GLY A 226 -4.28 -3.68 -8.24
CA GLY A 226 -3.78 -4.87 -8.92
C GLY A 226 -2.36 -5.28 -8.54
N ASP A 227 -1.64 -4.51 -7.72
CA ASP A 227 -0.23 -4.78 -7.39
C ASP A 227 -0.09 -5.75 -6.21
N LEU A 228 -0.01 -7.05 -6.53
CA LEU A 228 0.25 -8.13 -5.57
C LEU A 228 1.75 -8.25 -5.23
N THR A 229 2.65 -7.87 -6.12
CA THR A 229 4.10 -7.95 -5.86
C THR A 229 4.60 -6.79 -5.00
N GLY A 230 3.87 -5.67 -4.99
CA GLY A 230 4.26 -4.45 -4.32
C GLY A 230 5.31 -3.64 -5.07
N ASP A 231 5.45 -3.81 -6.38
CA ASP A 231 6.43 -3.10 -7.21
C ASP A 231 5.81 -1.92 -7.99
N ASN A 232 4.61 -1.53 -7.59
CA ASN A 232 3.77 -0.47 -8.16
C ASN A 232 3.35 -0.76 -9.61
N LYS A 233 3.16 -2.03 -9.97
CA LYS A 233 2.68 -2.46 -11.29
C LYS A 233 1.52 -3.45 -11.10
N PRO A 234 0.38 -3.21 -11.75
CA PRO A 234 -0.72 -4.16 -11.72
C PRO A 234 -0.30 -5.54 -12.25
N ASP A 235 -0.60 -6.57 -11.48
CA ASP A 235 -0.33 -7.97 -11.76
C ASP A 235 -1.59 -8.69 -12.28
N LEU A 236 -1.43 -9.95 -12.67
CA LEU A 236 -2.54 -10.84 -13.04
C LEU A 236 -2.45 -12.15 -12.27
N VAL A 237 -3.58 -12.69 -11.83
CA VAL A 237 -3.66 -14.06 -11.30
C VAL A 237 -4.43 -14.97 -12.24
N ALA A 238 -4.01 -16.23 -12.33
CA ALA A 238 -4.66 -17.20 -13.19
C ALA A 238 -4.72 -18.59 -12.56
N VAL A 239 -5.84 -19.27 -12.80
CA VAL A 239 -6.00 -20.69 -12.47
C VAL A 239 -5.77 -21.51 -13.73
N ASP A 240 -4.83 -22.45 -13.70
CA ASP A 240 -4.56 -23.33 -14.82
C ASP A 240 -5.50 -24.55 -14.88
N ASN A 241 -5.40 -25.32 -15.95
CA ASN A 241 -6.23 -26.52 -16.15
C ASN A 241 -5.98 -27.62 -15.10
N THR A 242 -4.80 -27.63 -14.46
CA THR A 242 -4.45 -28.54 -13.36
C THR A 242 -5.02 -28.12 -12.00
N GLY A 243 -5.62 -26.93 -11.92
CA GLY A 243 -6.21 -26.40 -10.69
C GLY A 243 -5.19 -25.76 -9.75
N LYS A 244 -4.08 -25.28 -10.30
CA LYS A 244 -3.07 -24.49 -9.59
C LYS A 244 -3.30 -22.99 -9.83
N LEU A 245 -2.93 -22.18 -8.85
CA LEU A 245 -3.01 -20.72 -8.92
C LEU A 245 -1.63 -20.12 -9.17
N PHE A 246 -1.55 -19.21 -10.13
CA PHE A 246 -0.33 -18.52 -10.52
C PHE A 246 -0.52 -17.01 -10.47
N LEU A 247 0.51 -16.31 -9.96
CA LEU A 247 0.71 -14.88 -10.09
C LEU A 247 1.59 -14.60 -11.31
N TYR A 248 1.23 -13.62 -12.11
CA TYR A 248 1.97 -13.10 -13.24
C TYR A 248 2.35 -11.64 -12.93
N PRO A 249 3.61 -11.37 -12.57
CA PRO A 249 4.05 -10.01 -12.26
C PRO A 249 3.86 -9.07 -13.44
N GLY A 250 3.32 -7.87 -13.22
CA GLY A 250 3.20 -6.82 -14.22
C GLY A 250 4.55 -6.23 -14.61
N THR A 251 4.70 -5.80 -15.86
CA THR A 251 5.89 -5.04 -16.29
C THR A 251 5.69 -3.52 -16.19
N GLY A 252 4.45 -3.07 -15.98
CA GLY A 252 4.06 -1.66 -16.09
C GLY A 252 3.97 -1.16 -17.53
N THR A 253 3.88 -2.07 -18.50
CA THR A 253 3.69 -1.77 -19.93
C THR A 253 2.51 -2.56 -20.52
N GLY A 254 1.62 -3.07 -19.66
CA GLY A 254 0.58 -4.04 -20.03
C GLY A 254 1.07 -5.47 -20.31
N ALA A 255 2.37 -5.72 -20.30
CA ALA A 255 2.94 -7.06 -20.41
C ALA A 255 3.12 -7.72 -19.03
N LEU A 256 3.37 -9.03 -19.04
CA LEU A 256 3.50 -9.85 -17.84
C LEU A 256 4.86 -10.58 -17.83
N GLY A 257 5.43 -10.71 -16.64
CA GLY A 257 6.66 -11.44 -16.35
C GLY A 257 6.45 -12.95 -16.21
N SER A 258 7.49 -13.61 -15.71
CA SER A 258 7.45 -15.06 -15.46
C SER A 258 6.51 -15.39 -14.30
N ARG A 259 5.62 -16.36 -14.53
CA ARG A 259 4.63 -16.76 -13.52
C ARG A 259 5.26 -17.37 -12.27
N ILE A 260 4.68 -17.08 -11.12
CA ILE A 260 5.01 -17.62 -9.81
C ILE A 260 3.83 -18.49 -9.36
N GLN A 261 4.09 -19.74 -8.97
CA GLN A 261 3.03 -20.61 -8.45
C GLN A 261 2.72 -20.21 -7.00
N ILE A 262 1.53 -19.63 -6.76
CA ILE A 262 1.10 -19.16 -5.44
C ILE A 262 0.05 -20.09 -4.79
N GLY A 263 -0.49 -21.04 -5.54
CA GLY A 263 -1.37 -22.09 -5.02
C GLY A 263 -1.06 -23.47 -5.63
N THR A 264 -0.84 -24.47 -4.77
CA THR A 264 -0.35 -25.80 -5.18
C THR A 264 -1.41 -26.76 -5.73
N GLY A 265 -2.70 -26.49 -5.49
CA GLY A 265 -3.84 -27.27 -5.96
C GLY A 265 -5.15 -26.88 -5.27
N GLY A 266 -6.28 -27.39 -5.75
CA GLY A 266 -7.61 -27.13 -5.17
C GLY A 266 -8.36 -25.91 -5.75
N TRP A 267 -7.81 -25.25 -6.76
CA TRP A 267 -8.37 -24.04 -7.36
C TRP A 267 -9.25 -24.29 -8.59
N SER A 268 -9.39 -25.55 -9.04
CA SER A 268 -10.03 -25.89 -10.31
C SER A 268 -11.49 -25.46 -10.47
N GLY A 269 -12.19 -25.20 -9.36
CA GLY A 269 -13.56 -24.65 -9.32
C GLY A 269 -13.66 -23.34 -8.53
N ALA A 270 -12.54 -22.69 -8.26
CA ALA A 270 -12.52 -21.43 -7.53
C ALA A 270 -12.94 -20.27 -8.43
N ALA A 271 -13.72 -19.32 -7.88
CA ALA A 271 -13.78 -17.97 -8.41
C ALA A 271 -12.72 -17.15 -7.65
N VAL A 272 -11.72 -16.64 -8.37
CA VAL A 272 -10.57 -15.96 -7.78
C VAL A 272 -10.56 -14.53 -8.27
N THR A 273 -10.26 -13.60 -7.37
CA THR A 273 -9.96 -12.22 -7.69
C THR A 273 -8.83 -11.73 -6.80
N HIS A 274 -8.17 -10.66 -7.21
CA HIS A 274 -7.31 -9.84 -6.37
C HIS A 274 -7.66 -8.40 -6.72
N ARG A 275 -7.79 -7.54 -5.73
CA ARG A 275 -7.67 -6.08 -5.73
C ARG A 275 -7.87 -5.63 -4.29
N GLY A 276 -7.14 -4.61 -3.87
CA GLY A 276 -7.24 -4.04 -2.52
C GLY A 276 -6.63 -4.88 -1.40
N ASP A 277 -6.34 -4.17 -0.31
CA ASP A 277 -5.72 -4.69 0.91
C ASP A 277 -6.82 -5.05 1.93
N TRP A 278 -6.96 -6.33 2.21
CA TRP A 278 -7.96 -6.86 3.15
C TRP A 278 -7.41 -6.97 4.57
N THR A 279 -6.08 -7.05 4.71
CA THR A 279 -5.41 -7.29 6.00
C THR A 279 -4.85 -6.02 6.64
N GLY A 280 -4.86 -4.90 5.94
CA GLY A 280 -4.38 -3.59 6.40
C GLY A 280 -2.86 -3.44 6.35
N ASP A 281 -2.14 -4.31 5.62
CA ASP A 281 -0.68 -4.28 5.54
C ASP A 281 -0.14 -3.58 4.27
N ALA A 282 -1.01 -2.85 3.57
CA ALA A 282 -0.74 -2.18 2.30
C ALA A 282 -0.16 -3.11 1.22
N MET A 283 -0.53 -4.39 1.28
CA MET A 283 -0.38 -5.34 0.18
C MET A 283 -1.76 -5.79 -0.28
N GLU A 284 -1.94 -5.94 -1.59
CA GLU A 284 -3.17 -6.56 -2.06
C GLU A 284 -3.23 -8.03 -1.66
N ASP A 285 -4.44 -8.50 -1.38
CA ASP A 285 -4.71 -9.88 -1.01
C ASP A 285 -5.47 -10.63 -2.10
N VAL A 286 -5.35 -11.96 -2.10
CA VAL A 286 -6.15 -12.82 -2.99
C VAL A 286 -7.46 -13.15 -2.29
N VAL A 287 -8.58 -12.92 -2.96
CA VAL A 287 -9.91 -13.30 -2.46
C VAL A 287 -10.49 -14.37 -3.38
N ALA A 288 -11.05 -15.43 -2.79
CA ALA A 288 -11.67 -16.48 -3.60
C ALA A 288 -12.89 -17.11 -2.95
N ILE A 289 -13.79 -17.59 -3.80
CA ILE A 289 -14.84 -18.54 -3.43
C ILE A 289 -14.33 -19.93 -3.76
N VAL A 290 -14.16 -20.78 -2.75
CA VAL A 290 -13.69 -22.17 -2.90
C VAL A 290 -14.64 -23.10 -2.15
N GLY A 291 -15.34 -23.95 -2.90
CA GLY A 291 -16.32 -24.87 -2.30
C GLY A 291 -17.50 -24.16 -1.61
N GLY A 292 -17.88 -22.97 -2.09
CA GLY A 292 -18.97 -22.16 -1.50
C GLY A 292 -18.56 -21.35 -0.27
N GLU A 293 -17.28 -21.35 0.10
CA GLU A 293 -16.73 -20.47 1.13
C GLU A 293 -15.98 -19.30 0.50
N LEU A 294 -16.35 -18.07 0.87
CA LEU A 294 -15.60 -16.87 0.52
C LEU A 294 -14.46 -16.70 1.53
N ARG A 295 -13.24 -16.56 1.03
CA ARG A 295 -12.02 -16.50 1.83
C ARG A 295 -11.09 -15.42 1.31
N VAL A 296 -10.39 -14.75 2.22
CA VAL A 296 -9.22 -13.92 1.95
C VAL A 296 -7.98 -14.78 2.19
N TYR A 297 -7.02 -14.73 1.28
CA TYR A 297 -5.72 -15.37 1.38
C TYR A 297 -4.68 -14.25 1.51
N PRO A 298 -4.18 -14.00 2.74
CA PRO A 298 -3.21 -12.94 2.99
C PRO A 298 -2.00 -13.05 2.08
N ASN A 299 -1.60 -11.95 1.45
CA ASN A 299 -0.38 -11.91 0.66
C ASN A 299 0.83 -11.64 1.54
N LEU A 300 1.76 -12.59 1.60
CA LEU A 300 2.93 -12.48 2.48
C LEU A 300 4.09 -11.68 1.86
N GLY A 301 3.90 -11.12 0.66
CA GLY A 301 4.91 -10.35 -0.08
C GLY A 301 6.15 -11.13 -0.50
N THR A 302 6.11 -12.46 -0.40
CA THR A 302 7.22 -13.38 -0.73
C THR A 302 6.89 -14.29 -1.91
N GLY A 303 5.81 -13.98 -2.66
CA GLY A 303 5.26 -14.88 -3.66
C GLY A 303 4.55 -16.10 -3.04
N THR A 304 4.07 -15.97 -1.80
CA THR A 304 3.30 -17.01 -1.10
C THR A 304 2.08 -16.42 -0.43
N LEU A 305 1.03 -17.24 -0.30
CA LEU A 305 -0.20 -16.89 0.39
C LEU A 305 -0.20 -17.46 1.81
N GLY A 306 -0.72 -16.68 2.75
CA GLY A 306 -0.93 -17.06 4.14
C GLY A 306 -2.11 -18.01 4.33
N SER A 307 -2.37 -18.34 5.60
CA SER A 307 -3.53 -19.15 5.97
C SER A 307 -4.81 -18.39 5.64
N PRO A 308 -5.81 -19.03 4.98
CA PRO A 308 -7.01 -18.32 4.56
C PRO A 308 -7.88 -17.88 5.74
N VAL A 309 -8.35 -16.64 5.68
CA VAL A 309 -9.37 -16.09 6.58
C VAL A 309 -10.73 -16.30 5.93
N LYS A 310 -11.63 -17.00 6.62
CA LYS A 310 -12.97 -17.28 6.13
C LYS A 310 -13.90 -16.09 6.41
N LEU A 311 -14.50 -15.52 5.37
CA LEU A 311 -15.45 -14.41 5.50
C LEU A 311 -16.88 -14.91 5.70
N LEU A 312 -17.32 -15.88 4.88
CA LEU A 312 -18.66 -16.44 4.92
C LEU A 312 -18.73 -17.84 4.27
N THR A 313 -19.83 -18.54 4.51
CA THR A 313 -20.11 -19.88 3.99
C THR A 313 -21.48 -19.94 3.31
N GLY A 314 -21.74 -20.98 2.53
CA GLY A 314 -23.06 -21.25 1.96
C GLY A 314 -23.34 -20.54 0.64
N LEU A 315 -22.32 -19.96 -0.02
CA LEU A 315 -22.49 -19.50 -1.39
C LEU A 315 -22.66 -20.68 -2.35
N PRO A 316 -23.47 -20.54 -3.41
CA PRO A 316 -23.47 -21.50 -4.51
C PRO A 316 -22.05 -21.72 -5.05
N THR A 317 -21.69 -22.97 -5.35
CA THR A 317 -20.36 -23.29 -5.92
C THR A 317 -20.16 -22.74 -7.34
N THR A 318 -21.25 -22.31 -7.99
CA THR A 318 -21.24 -21.65 -9.31
C THR A 318 -21.07 -20.13 -9.22
N SER A 319 -21.02 -19.56 -8.02
CA SER A 319 -20.85 -18.12 -7.82
C SER A 319 -19.59 -17.59 -8.51
N LYS A 320 -19.68 -16.38 -9.06
CA LYS A 320 -18.54 -15.61 -9.56
C LYS A 320 -18.26 -14.45 -8.61
N LEU A 321 -17.00 -14.03 -8.59
CA LEU A 321 -16.48 -13.03 -7.67
C LEU A 321 -15.59 -12.06 -8.45
N VAL A 322 -15.77 -10.78 -8.17
CA VAL A 322 -14.89 -9.70 -8.63
C VAL A 322 -14.65 -8.79 -7.44
N ASN A 323 -13.41 -8.36 -7.23
CA ASN A 323 -13.13 -7.27 -6.30
C ASN A 323 -13.33 -5.94 -7.03
N ALA A 324 -14.26 -5.14 -6.54
CA ALA A 324 -14.66 -3.88 -7.16
C ALA A 324 -13.93 -2.68 -6.54
N GLY A 325 -12.86 -2.90 -5.76
CA GLY A 325 -12.18 -1.86 -5.00
C GLY A 325 -13.11 -1.24 -3.95
N ASP A 326 -12.76 -0.04 -3.48
CA ASP A 326 -13.53 0.69 -2.46
C ASP A 326 -14.68 1.48 -3.12
N VAL A 327 -15.85 0.86 -3.22
CA VAL A 327 -17.01 1.40 -3.97
C VAL A 327 -17.69 2.51 -3.17
N ASP A 328 -17.70 2.42 -1.83
CA ASP A 328 -18.36 3.40 -0.96
C ASP A 328 -17.42 4.40 -0.28
N ARG A 329 -16.11 4.31 -0.57
CA ARG A 329 -15.05 5.23 -0.11
C ARG A 329 -14.86 5.21 1.40
N ASP A 330 -15.05 4.05 2.03
CA ASP A 330 -14.83 3.86 3.47
C ASP A 330 -13.39 3.46 3.82
N GLY A 331 -12.53 3.28 2.81
CA GLY A 331 -11.14 2.86 2.92
C GLY A 331 -10.94 1.34 2.91
N HIS A 332 -11.98 0.56 2.67
CA HIS A 332 -11.92 -0.90 2.60
C HIS A 332 -12.33 -1.43 1.22
N PRO A 333 -11.71 -2.52 0.75
CA PRO A 333 -12.10 -3.12 -0.52
C PRO A 333 -13.47 -3.82 -0.43
N ASP A 334 -14.25 -3.68 -1.49
CA ASP A 334 -15.58 -4.28 -1.67
C ASP A 334 -15.56 -5.38 -2.73
N LEU A 335 -16.54 -6.29 -2.62
CA LEU A 335 -16.70 -7.41 -3.54
C LEU A 335 -18.06 -7.35 -4.24
N VAL A 336 -18.02 -7.67 -5.53
CA VAL A 336 -19.21 -7.96 -6.32
C VAL A 336 -19.29 -9.48 -6.53
N VAL A 337 -20.37 -10.07 -6.05
CA VAL A 337 -20.63 -11.52 -6.17
C VAL A 337 -21.87 -11.74 -7.03
N GLN A 338 -21.71 -12.56 -8.05
CA GLN A 338 -22.76 -12.95 -8.96
C GLN A 338 -23.21 -14.37 -8.64
N HIS A 339 -24.49 -14.54 -8.34
CA HIS A 339 -25.11 -15.86 -8.17
C HIS A 339 -26.63 -15.78 -8.24
N SER A 340 -27.27 -16.92 -8.53
CA SER A 340 -28.73 -17.05 -8.50
C SER A 340 -29.44 -15.99 -9.35
N ASN A 341 -28.90 -15.74 -10.56
CA ASN A 341 -29.35 -14.72 -11.52
C ASN A 341 -29.28 -13.26 -11.04
N LYS A 342 -28.54 -12.99 -9.97
CA LYS A 342 -28.43 -11.68 -9.33
C LYS A 342 -26.98 -11.26 -9.15
N LEU A 343 -26.82 -9.98 -8.85
CA LEU A 343 -25.56 -9.36 -8.49
C LEU A 343 -25.66 -8.73 -7.11
N TYR A 344 -24.68 -9.00 -6.26
CA TYR A 344 -24.63 -8.56 -4.87
C TYR A 344 -23.35 -7.79 -4.59
N LEU A 345 -23.45 -6.67 -3.88
CA LEU A 345 -22.34 -5.94 -3.30
C LEU A 345 -22.13 -6.39 -1.85
N TYR A 346 -20.93 -6.86 -1.54
CA TYR A 346 -20.46 -7.17 -0.20
C TYR A 346 -19.43 -6.11 0.18
N LYS A 347 -19.79 -5.25 1.12
CA LYS A 347 -18.92 -4.17 1.55
C LYS A 347 -17.86 -4.65 2.53
N GLY A 348 -16.61 -4.24 2.34
CA GLY A 348 -15.53 -4.44 3.30
C GLY A 348 -15.85 -3.76 4.63
N LYS A 349 -15.11 -4.12 5.68
CA LYS A 349 -15.25 -3.48 6.99
C LYS A 349 -13.93 -3.39 7.72
N SER A 350 -13.76 -2.29 8.47
CA SER A 350 -12.73 -2.19 9.49
C SER A 350 -12.97 -3.22 10.60
N ALA A 351 -12.06 -4.19 10.72
CA ALA A 351 -12.08 -5.19 11.77
C ALA A 351 -10.66 -5.74 12.01
N PRO A 352 -10.37 -6.32 13.20
CA PRO A 352 -9.06 -6.94 13.48
C PRO A 352 -8.68 -8.09 12.53
N THR A 353 -9.68 -8.68 11.89
CA THR A 353 -9.53 -9.65 10.81
C THR A 353 -10.48 -9.28 9.68
N PRO A 354 -10.16 -9.59 8.41
CA PRO A 354 -11.03 -9.32 7.28
C PRO A 354 -12.49 -9.75 7.52
N THR A 355 -13.45 -8.86 7.27
CA THR A 355 -14.89 -9.16 7.33
C THR A 355 -15.66 -8.38 6.26
N VAL A 356 -16.90 -8.80 5.99
CA VAL A 356 -17.82 -8.10 5.07
C VAL A 356 -19.17 -7.80 5.74
N ALA A 357 -19.87 -6.79 5.23
CA ALA A 357 -21.25 -6.48 5.59
C ALA A 357 -22.25 -7.51 5.06
N ALA A 358 -23.51 -7.39 5.52
CA ALA A 358 -24.61 -8.09 4.87
C ALA A 358 -24.73 -7.63 3.41
N PRO A 359 -24.95 -8.55 2.45
CA PRO A 359 -24.92 -8.21 1.03
C PRO A 359 -26.10 -7.34 0.62
N VAL A 360 -25.83 -6.40 -0.28
CA VAL A 360 -26.83 -5.56 -0.92
C VAL A 360 -27.07 -6.08 -2.34
N VAL A 361 -28.33 -6.27 -2.74
CA VAL A 361 -28.65 -6.63 -4.13
C VAL A 361 -28.49 -5.38 -5.00
N ILE A 362 -27.54 -5.43 -5.94
CA ILE A 362 -27.29 -4.36 -6.93
C ILE A 362 -27.76 -4.74 -8.34
N GLY A 363 -28.13 -6.01 -8.53
CA GLY A 363 -28.69 -6.52 -9.78
C GLY A 363 -29.75 -7.57 -9.52
N THR A 364 -30.99 -7.31 -9.93
CA THR A 364 -32.16 -8.11 -9.51
C THR A 364 -32.45 -9.32 -10.39
N SER A 365 -32.01 -9.32 -11.66
CA SER A 365 -32.19 -10.42 -12.62
C SER A 365 -31.26 -10.27 -13.83
N GLY A 366 -31.10 -11.34 -14.61
CA GLY A 366 -30.40 -11.33 -15.90
C GLY A 366 -28.89 -11.44 -15.81
N TRP A 367 -28.35 -11.70 -14.61
CA TRP A 367 -26.91 -11.73 -14.40
C TRP A 367 -26.30 -13.07 -14.75
N ASP A 368 -27.01 -14.20 -14.75
CA ASP A 368 -26.39 -15.52 -15.01
C ASP A 368 -25.71 -15.62 -16.38
N VAL A 369 -26.12 -14.81 -17.35
CA VAL A 369 -25.54 -14.75 -18.72
C VAL A 369 -24.39 -13.76 -18.85
N MET A 370 -24.06 -13.04 -17.79
CA MET A 370 -23.02 -12.02 -17.78
C MET A 370 -21.71 -12.59 -17.22
N ASP A 371 -20.56 -12.11 -17.72
CA ASP A 371 -19.28 -12.19 -17.04
C ASP A 371 -18.90 -10.79 -16.55
N VAL A 372 -18.69 -10.65 -15.25
CA VAL A 372 -18.40 -9.35 -14.61
C VAL A 372 -16.90 -9.21 -14.39
N SER A 373 -16.39 -8.00 -14.51
CA SER A 373 -15.02 -7.58 -14.26
C SER A 373 -14.99 -6.16 -13.69
N ALA A 374 -13.97 -5.80 -12.92
CA ALA A 374 -13.77 -4.45 -12.40
C ALA A 374 -12.44 -3.91 -12.97
N PRO A 375 -12.48 -3.04 -13.99
CA PRO A 375 -11.27 -2.45 -14.55
C PRO A 375 -10.61 -1.45 -13.59
N GLY A 376 -11.32 -0.91 -12.61
CA GLY A 376 -10.87 0.23 -11.81
C GLY A 376 -11.63 1.49 -12.24
N ASP A 377 -11.00 2.65 -12.11
CA ASP A 377 -11.54 3.95 -12.52
C ASP A 377 -11.31 4.18 -14.02
N ALA A 378 -12.32 3.87 -14.84
CA ALA A 378 -12.21 3.93 -16.29
C ALA A 378 -12.46 5.33 -16.85
N ASP A 379 -13.24 6.17 -16.16
CA ASP A 379 -13.57 7.53 -16.58
C ASP A 379 -12.84 8.65 -15.82
N ARG A 380 -12.00 8.29 -14.85
CA ARG A 380 -11.13 9.16 -14.04
C ARG A 380 -11.89 10.06 -13.08
N ASP A 381 -13.05 9.62 -12.60
CA ASP A 381 -13.84 10.35 -11.59
C ASP A 381 -13.45 10.00 -10.12
N GLY A 382 -12.48 9.11 -9.97
CA GLY A 382 -11.98 8.58 -8.71
C GLY A 382 -12.86 7.48 -8.12
N ARG A 383 -13.76 6.86 -8.89
CA ARG A 383 -14.62 5.75 -8.44
C ARG A 383 -14.29 4.51 -9.25
N VAL A 384 -14.56 3.36 -8.66
CA VAL A 384 -14.40 2.11 -9.39
C VAL A 384 -15.64 1.85 -10.25
N ASP A 385 -15.38 1.43 -11.48
CA ASP A 385 -16.39 1.03 -12.46
C ASP A 385 -16.47 -0.48 -12.60
N LEU A 386 -17.56 -0.95 -13.23
CA LEU A 386 -17.71 -2.34 -13.63
C LEU A 386 -17.82 -2.48 -15.14
N LEU A 387 -17.23 -3.55 -15.65
CA LEU A 387 -17.48 -4.09 -16.96
C LEU A 387 -18.28 -5.38 -16.85
N ALA A 388 -19.29 -5.56 -17.70
CA ALA A 388 -19.99 -6.83 -17.80
C ALA A 388 -20.18 -7.23 -19.27
N ARG A 389 -19.62 -8.37 -19.63
CA ARG A 389 -19.84 -9.00 -20.93
C ARG A 389 -21.15 -9.77 -20.92
N ASP A 390 -22.01 -9.56 -21.90
CA ASP A 390 -23.11 -10.48 -22.20
C ASP A 390 -22.60 -11.64 -23.06
N ARG A 391 -22.69 -12.87 -22.55
CA ARG A 391 -22.16 -14.07 -23.24
C ARG A 391 -22.96 -14.44 -24.48
N ARG A 392 -24.17 -13.89 -24.66
CA ARG A 392 -25.08 -14.26 -25.77
C ARG A 392 -24.70 -13.57 -27.08
N ASP A 393 -24.31 -12.30 -27.00
CA ASP A 393 -23.99 -11.47 -28.16
C ASP A 393 -22.55 -10.94 -28.15
N GLY A 394 -21.82 -11.06 -27.03
CA GLY A 394 -20.46 -10.57 -26.90
C GLY A 394 -20.36 -9.05 -26.84
N ILE A 395 -21.43 -8.35 -26.44
CA ILE A 395 -21.36 -6.94 -26.08
C ILE A 395 -20.75 -6.82 -24.69
N LEU A 396 -19.74 -5.96 -24.58
CA LEU A 396 -19.14 -5.55 -23.31
C LEU A 396 -19.78 -4.23 -22.88
N TYR A 397 -20.37 -4.21 -21.70
CA TYR A 397 -21.03 -3.04 -21.14
C TYR A 397 -20.22 -2.43 -20.00
N LEU A 398 -20.24 -1.11 -19.91
CA LEU A 398 -19.68 -0.32 -18.80
C LEU A 398 -20.81 0.15 -17.87
N TYR A 399 -20.54 0.10 -16.58
CA TYR A 399 -21.37 0.61 -15.50
C TYR A 399 -20.50 1.52 -14.64
N LEU A 400 -20.76 2.83 -14.70
CA LEU A 400 -19.95 3.83 -14.00
C LEU A 400 -20.27 3.83 -12.51
N GLY A 401 -19.24 3.91 -11.67
CA GLY A 401 -19.36 4.12 -10.23
C GLY A 401 -20.14 5.40 -9.93
N GLN A 402 -20.85 5.43 -8.81
CA GLN A 402 -21.68 6.56 -8.41
C GLN A 402 -21.31 7.09 -7.01
N PRO A 403 -21.58 8.37 -6.71
CA PRO A 403 -21.31 8.98 -5.40
C PRO A 403 -21.85 8.27 -4.18
N ASN A 404 -22.93 7.51 -4.34
CA ASN A 404 -23.59 6.76 -3.28
C ASN A 404 -23.12 5.29 -3.16
N GLY A 405 -22.04 4.90 -3.86
CA GLY A 405 -21.55 3.52 -3.90
C GLY A 405 -22.44 2.56 -4.69
N SER A 406 -23.22 3.09 -5.64
CA SER A 406 -23.96 2.28 -6.64
C SER A 406 -23.31 2.39 -8.01
N PHE A 407 -23.92 1.76 -9.03
CA PHE A 407 -23.44 1.81 -10.41
C PHE A 407 -24.53 2.35 -11.34
N SER A 408 -24.11 3.01 -12.42
CA SER A 408 -25.00 3.58 -13.43
C SER A 408 -25.79 2.53 -14.20
N GLY A 409 -26.74 2.99 -15.02
CA GLY A 409 -27.24 2.16 -16.12
C GLY A 409 -26.12 1.79 -17.09
N ARG A 410 -26.25 0.63 -17.74
CA ARG A 410 -25.22 0.10 -18.65
C ARG A 410 -25.09 0.93 -19.93
N THR A 411 -23.86 1.22 -20.33
CA THR A 411 -23.52 1.78 -21.65
C THR A 411 -22.70 0.77 -22.43
N GLN A 412 -22.75 0.83 -23.77
CA GLN A 412 -21.97 -0.10 -24.58
C GLN A 412 -20.50 0.36 -24.60
N TYR A 413 -19.61 -0.47 -24.07
CA TYR A 413 -18.18 -0.21 -24.01
C TYR A 413 -17.43 -0.83 -25.19
N GLY A 414 -17.76 -2.09 -25.52
CA GLY A 414 -17.08 -2.83 -26.58
C GLY A 414 -18.00 -3.82 -27.30
N ARG A 415 -17.60 -4.25 -28.50
CA ARG A 415 -18.22 -5.34 -29.26
C ARG A 415 -17.18 -6.40 -29.56
N ASN A 416 -17.64 -7.55 -30.05
CA ASN A 416 -16.78 -8.67 -30.45
C ASN A 416 -16.08 -9.39 -29.28
N TYR A 417 -16.63 -9.25 -28.07
CA TYR A 417 -16.18 -9.92 -26.85
C TYR A 417 -16.84 -11.29 -26.66
N THR A 418 -17.32 -11.94 -27.74
CA THR A 418 -17.96 -13.27 -27.65
C THR A 418 -17.05 -14.27 -26.94
N VAL A 419 -17.61 -15.28 -26.27
CA VAL A 419 -16.81 -16.31 -25.58
C VAL A 419 -15.89 -17.10 -26.52
N THR A 420 -16.16 -17.09 -27.83
CA THR A 420 -15.26 -17.65 -28.85
C THR A 420 -14.09 -16.73 -29.12
N ASN A 421 -14.36 -15.43 -29.34
CA ASN A 421 -13.33 -14.48 -29.73
C ASN A 421 -12.47 -14.08 -28.54
N ARG A 422 -13.08 -13.95 -27.36
CA ARG A 422 -12.42 -13.66 -26.09
C ARG A 422 -12.86 -14.68 -25.04
N PRO A 423 -12.23 -15.84 -24.89
CA PRO A 423 -12.69 -16.83 -23.90
C PRO A 423 -12.71 -16.29 -22.47
N LEU A 424 -11.63 -15.62 -22.06
CA LEU A 424 -11.47 -15.03 -20.74
C LEU A 424 -11.24 -13.52 -20.85
N ILE A 425 -11.77 -12.76 -19.89
CA ILE A 425 -11.58 -11.32 -19.75
C ILE A 425 -11.30 -10.98 -18.28
N THR A 426 -10.47 -9.98 -18.03
CA THR A 426 -10.32 -9.31 -16.73
C THR A 426 -9.86 -7.87 -16.91
N GLY A 427 -10.21 -7.02 -15.96
CA GLY A 427 -9.73 -5.67 -15.83
C GLY A 427 -8.29 -5.67 -15.36
N ALA A 428 -7.45 -4.81 -15.95
CA ALA A 428 -6.03 -4.76 -15.65
C ALA A 428 -5.64 -3.56 -14.75
N ALA A 429 -6.59 -2.74 -14.29
CA ALA A 429 -6.29 -1.39 -13.78
C ALA A 429 -5.41 -0.65 -14.77
N ASP A 430 -4.61 0.31 -14.31
CA ASP A 430 -3.72 1.08 -15.17
C ASP A 430 -2.38 0.34 -15.36
N ALA A 431 -2.42 -0.83 -16.02
CA ALA A 431 -1.29 -1.75 -16.15
C ALA A 431 -0.16 -1.23 -17.02
N ASP A 432 -0.40 -0.22 -17.85
CA ASP A 432 0.65 0.51 -18.57
C ASP A 432 0.93 1.93 -18.04
N ARG A 433 0.30 2.30 -16.92
CA ARG A 433 0.53 3.55 -16.18
C ARG A 433 0.25 4.82 -16.98
N ASN A 434 -0.78 4.78 -17.83
CA ASN A 434 -1.24 5.91 -18.64
C ASN A 434 -2.34 6.75 -17.95
N GLY A 435 -2.83 6.30 -16.80
CA GLY A 435 -3.90 6.89 -16.01
C GLY A 435 -5.32 6.47 -16.42
N VAL A 436 -5.50 5.51 -17.33
CA VAL A 436 -6.80 4.92 -17.72
C VAL A 436 -6.78 3.44 -17.37
N ALA A 437 -7.89 2.92 -16.86
CA ALA A 437 -8.04 1.49 -16.68
C ALA A 437 -7.94 0.72 -18.02
N ASP A 438 -7.20 -0.38 -18.00
CA ASP A 438 -6.89 -1.27 -19.10
C ASP A 438 -7.59 -2.65 -18.96
N MET A 439 -7.44 -3.52 -19.96
CA MET A 439 -8.02 -4.87 -19.97
C MET A 439 -7.04 -5.93 -20.45
N TRP A 440 -7.11 -7.13 -19.85
CA TRP A 440 -6.51 -8.35 -20.40
C TRP A 440 -7.60 -9.31 -20.86
N ALA A 441 -7.40 -9.94 -22.01
CA ALA A 441 -8.31 -10.96 -22.52
C ALA A 441 -7.57 -12.02 -23.33
N THR A 442 -7.97 -13.29 -23.17
CA THR A 442 -7.48 -14.33 -24.07
C THR A 442 -8.16 -14.20 -25.42
N ALA A 443 -7.50 -14.66 -26.49
CA ALA A 443 -8.04 -14.68 -27.84
C ALA A 443 -8.34 -16.11 -28.31
N ALA A 444 -9.11 -16.25 -29.39
CA ALA A 444 -9.47 -17.54 -30.00
C ALA A 444 -8.25 -18.40 -30.40
N ASP A 445 -7.10 -17.76 -30.66
CA ASP A 445 -5.83 -18.42 -30.98
C ASP A 445 -5.07 -18.92 -29.74
N GLY A 446 -5.64 -18.78 -28.53
CA GLY A 446 -5.04 -19.21 -27.28
C GLY A 446 -3.93 -18.27 -26.76
N THR A 447 -3.80 -17.07 -27.33
CA THR A 447 -2.89 -16.02 -26.83
C THR A 447 -3.57 -15.11 -25.82
N LEU A 448 -2.81 -14.42 -24.99
CA LEU A 448 -3.31 -13.30 -24.17
C LEU A 448 -3.08 -11.99 -24.91
N LYS A 449 -4.08 -11.10 -24.87
CA LYS A 449 -3.99 -9.74 -25.39
C LYS A 449 -4.15 -8.74 -24.25
N PHE A 450 -3.36 -7.68 -24.29
CA PHE A 450 -3.53 -6.48 -23.48
C PHE A 450 -4.20 -5.42 -24.33
N TYR A 451 -5.25 -4.81 -23.83
CA TYR A 451 -5.99 -3.70 -24.42
C TYR A 451 -5.73 -2.47 -23.58
N LYS A 452 -5.08 -1.49 -24.19
CA LYS A 452 -4.85 -0.19 -23.57
C LYS A 452 -6.18 0.55 -23.42
N GLY A 453 -6.49 1.08 -22.25
CA GLY A 453 -7.62 1.96 -22.02
C GLY A 453 -7.54 3.23 -22.87
N ALA A 454 -8.67 3.68 -23.38
CA ALA A 454 -8.78 4.90 -24.17
C ALA A 454 -10.11 5.62 -23.88
N SER A 455 -10.23 6.85 -24.39
CA SER A 455 -11.46 7.65 -24.30
C SER A 455 -11.98 7.99 -25.70
N SER A 456 -13.30 7.96 -25.85
CA SER A 456 -14.03 8.42 -27.04
C SER A 456 -14.98 9.56 -26.69
N ALA A 457 -15.64 10.15 -27.68
CA ALA A 457 -16.67 11.18 -27.45
C ALA A 457 -17.85 10.69 -26.59
N THR A 458 -18.03 9.37 -26.45
CA THR A 458 -19.11 8.75 -25.68
C THR A 458 -18.65 8.08 -24.38
N GLY A 459 -17.38 8.29 -23.99
CA GLY A 459 -16.81 7.74 -22.76
C GLY A 459 -15.66 6.75 -22.99
N PRO A 460 -15.25 6.03 -21.94
CA PRO A 460 -14.15 5.06 -21.98
C PRO A 460 -14.40 3.92 -22.99
N VAL A 461 -13.35 3.48 -23.67
CA VAL A 461 -13.36 2.40 -24.66
C VAL A 461 -12.02 1.67 -24.66
N ASP A 462 -11.99 0.45 -25.21
CA ASP A 462 -10.72 -0.23 -25.47
C ASP A 462 -9.98 0.39 -26.66
N GLY A 463 -8.69 0.61 -26.48
CA GLY A 463 -7.74 1.03 -27.50
C GLY A 463 -7.08 -0.16 -28.22
N PRO A 464 -5.97 0.10 -28.93
CA PRO A 464 -5.18 -0.93 -29.60
C PRO A 464 -4.74 -2.04 -28.65
N SER A 465 -4.63 -3.26 -29.18
CA SER A 465 -4.18 -4.41 -28.39
C SER A 465 -2.81 -4.92 -28.81
N ILE A 466 -2.02 -5.38 -27.84
CA ILE A 466 -0.78 -6.12 -28.08
C ILE A 466 -0.93 -7.56 -27.55
N GLN A 467 -0.16 -8.48 -28.12
CA GLN A 467 -0.04 -9.82 -27.54
C GLN A 467 0.88 -9.80 -26.32
N VAL A 468 0.47 -10.49 -25.26
CA VAL A 468 1.24 -10.68 -24.03
C VAL A 468 1.88 -12.07 -24.03
N GLY A 469 3.21 -12.10 -23.99
CA GLY A 469 3.99 -13.33 -23.97
C GLY A 469 3.94 -14.15 -25.27
N THR A 470 4.50 -15.36 -25.22
CA THR A 470 4.69 -16.23 -26.39
C THR A 470 3.62 -17.31 -26.56
N GLY A 471 2.68 -17.46 -25.62
CA GLY A 471 1.60 -18.45 -25.67
C GLY A 471 1.31 -19.11 -24.32
N GLY A 472 0.58 -20.24 -24.34
CA GLY A 472 0.27 -21.03 -23.14
C GLY A 472 -1.01 -20.62 -22.40
N TRP A 473 -1.75 -19.63 -22.90
CA TRP A 473 -2.99 -19.15 -22.27
C TRP A 473 -4.21 -20.03 -22.58
N GLY A 474 -4.14 -20.89 -23.59
CA GLY A 474 -5.20 -21.86 -23.88
C GLY A 474 -5.41 -22.94 -22.81
N SER A 475 -4.45 -23.13 -21.89
CA SER A 475 -4.59 -24.04 -20.74
C SER A 475 -5.08 -23.35 -19.47
N ILE A 476 -5.35 -22.05 -19.51
CA ILE A 476 -5.86 -21.27 -18.38
C ILE A 476 -7.38 -21.37 -18.32
N LYS A 477 -7.91 -21.60 -17.12
CA LYS A 477 -9.36 -21.72 -16.85
C LYS A 477 -9.99 -20.39 -16.45
N SER A 478 -9.24 -19.54 -15.75
CA SER A 478 -9.70 -18.21 -15.36
C SER A 478 -8.51 -17.27 -15.19
N ILE A 479 -8.75 -15.99 -15.41
CA ILE A 479 -7.85 -14.88 -15.11
C ILE A 479 -8.60 -13.90 -14.22
N SER A 480 -7.89 -13.23 -13.32
CA SER A 480 -8.35 -12.02 -12.63
C SER A 480 -7.23 -11.00 -12.62
#